data_AF-A0A953SFZ7-F1
#
_entry.id   AF-A0A953SFZ7-F1
#
_cell.length_a   1.000
_cell.length_b   1.000
_cell.length_c   1.000
_cell.angle_alpha   90.00
_cell.angle_beta   90.00
_cell.angle_gamma   90.00
#
_symmetry.space_group_name_H-M   'P 1'
#
loop_
_entity.id
_entity.type
_entity.pdbx_description
1 polymer ?
#
loop_
_entity_poly.entity_id
_entity_poly.type
_entity_poly.pdbx_seq_one_letter_code
_entity_poly.pdbx_strand_id
1 'polypeptide(L)'
;MTPLLAIARNAFIESLRQPIVLVVVLLSGVLQYLNTAISAYSMGYRTVAGEVTGDNKLLFDVGMSTVFLCGILVAAFIATAIVSREIENKTVLTVVSKPIGRSWVVVGKFFGVMGATLLASAVMVVFLLLALRHGVLMNAGDNLHQPVIFIGVGSIVACLALGAFTNYAYGWPFSQTVLIALLPLAALSFLVTLPFGPEWELEPPTENFKPEVIKACLASIGALIVLTAVATAASTRLGQVMTIMICLGVFVLGLLSDHFIGRHAFRNTPIGVIEFALAVKPGMETFNEPGDEYTIYFGTPLNDR
;
A
#
# COMPACT_ATOMS: atom_id res chain seq x y z
N MET A 1 -32.61 -1.29 10.53
CA MET A 1 -31.17 -1.59 10.35
C MET A 1 -30.84 -2.85 11.12
N THR A 2 -30.11 -3.79 10.52
CA THR A 2 -29.65 -5.00 11.24
C THR A 2 -28.71 -4.58 12.39
N PRO A 3 -28.77 -5.24 13.57
CA PRO A 3 -27.95 -4.88 14.72
C PRO A 3 -26.44 -4.89 14.40
N LEU A 4 -26.01 -5.78 13.49
CA LEU A 4 -24.64 -5.85 12.99
C LEU A 4 -24.18 -4.53 12.32
N LEU A 5 -25.00 -3.96 11.43
CA LEU A 5 -24.65 -2.74 10.69
C LEU A 5 -24.55 -1.53 11.63
N ALA A 6 -25.40 -1.47 12.66
CA ALA A 6 -25.34 -0.41 13.66
C ALA A 6 -24.03 -0.47 14.48
N ILE A 7 -23.62 -1.67 14.90
CA ILE A 7 -22.36 -1.88 15.64
C ILE A 7 -21.16 -1.54 14.74
N ALA A 8 -21.17 -2.03 13.49
CA ALA A 8 -20.09 -1.78 12.54
C ALA A 8 -19.93 -0.29 12.21
N ARG A 9 -21.05 0.42 11.98
CA ARG A 9 -21.03 1.86 11.73
C ARG A 9 -20.50 2.64 12.93
N ASN A 10 -20.90 2.27 14.15
CA ASN A 10 -20.39 2.95 15.34
C ASN A 10 -18.89 2.73 15.49
N ALA A 11 -18.43 1.47 15.40
CA ALA A 11 -17.01 1.12 15.47
C ALA A 11 -16.19 1.81 14.37
N PHE A 12 -16.72 1.94 13.15
CA PHE A 12 -16.08 2.67 12.05
C PHE A 12 -15.89 4.16 12.38
N ILE A 13 -16.96 4.82 12.83
CA ILE A 13 -16.90 6.25 13.19
C ILE A 13 -15.98 6.48 14.39
N GLU A 14 -16.02 5.60 15.37
CA GLU A 14 -15.11 5.64 16.52
C GLU A 14 -13.65 5.47 16.10
N SER A 15 -13.38 4.56 15.16
CA SER A 15 -12.04 4.34 14.60
C SER A 15 -11.49 5.59 13.91
N LEU A 16 -12.30 6.23 13.07
CA LEU A 16 -11.89 7.46 12.34
C LEU A 16 -11.67 8.67 13.25
N ARG A 17 -12.28 8.68 14.43
CA ARG A 17 -12.10 9.74 15.43
C ARG A 17 -10.77 9.62 16.17
N GLN A 18 -10.08 8.48 16.08
CA GLN A 18 -8.80 8.31 16.74
C GLN A 18 -7.73 9.13 16.00
N PRO A 19 -7.07 10.09 16.68
CA PRO A 19 -6.12 10.99 16.02
C PRO A 19 -4.90 10.26 15.46
N ILE A 20 -4.54 9.10 16.03
CA ILE A 20 -3.42 8.28 15.56
C ILE A 20 -3.58 7.85 14.10
N VAL A 21 -4.81 7.61 13.63
CA VAL A 21 -5.08 7.19 12.24
C VAL A 21 -4.71 8.32 11.29
N LEU A 22 -5.16 9.54 11.58
CA LEU A 22 -4.82 10.72 10.79
C LEU A 22 -3.31 10.96 10.78
N VAL A 23 -2.66 10.88 11.95
CA VAL A 23 -1.22 11.10 12.07
C VAL A 23 -0.44 10.10 11.21
N VAL A 24 -0.77 8.81 11.27
CA VAL A 24 -0.07 7.78 10.47
C VAL A 24 -0.33 7.93 8.97
N VAL A 25 -1.56 8.27 8.56
CA VAL A 25 -1.89 8.51 7.14
C VAL A 25 -1.12 9.72 6.58
N LEU A 26 -1.09 10.83 7.32
CA LEU A 26 -0.32 12.01 6.90
C LEU A 26 1.19 11.74 6.91
N LEU A 27 1.69 11.03 7.92
CA LEU A 27 3.08 10.58 7.96
C LEU A 27 3.43 9.72 6.74
N SER A 28 2.55 8.80 6.33
CA SER A 28 2.75 8.02 5.10
C SER A 28 2.84 8.90 3.85
N GLY A 29 2.07 9.99 3.77
CA GLY A 29 2.18 10.95 2.67
C GLY A 29 3.53 11.67 2.64
N VAL A 30 4.02 12.10 3.81
CA VAL A 30 5.35 12.71 3.95
C VAL A 30 6.46 11.72 3.59
N LEU A 31 6.39 10.49 4.12
CA LEU A 31 7.34 9.43 3.79
C LEU A 31 7.33 9.11 2.30
N GLN A 32 6.18 9.16 1.65
CA GLN A 32 6.09 8.91 0.22
C GLN A 32 6.76 10.01 -0.60
N TYR A 33 6.65 11.27 -0.19
CA TYR A 33 7.42 12.36 -0.79
C TYR A 33 8.93 12.18 -0.58
N LEU A 34 9.34 11.77 0.62
CA LEU A 34 10.75 11.47 0.91
C LEU A 34 11.27 10.28 0.10
N ASN A 35 10.43 9.25 -0.13
CA ASN A 35 10.79 8.10 -0.95
C ASN A 35 11.18 8.53 -2.37
N THR A 36 10.45 9.49 -2.96
CA THR A 36 10.81 10.01 -4.28
C THR A 36 12.19 10.67 -4.31
N ALA A 37 12.59 11.35 -3.23
CA ALA A 37 13.93 11.94 -3.12
C ALA A 37 15.02 10.88 -2.88
N ILE A 38 14.73 9.82 -2.13
CA ILE A 38 15.70 8.76 -1.81
C ILE A 38 15.93 7.85 -3.02
N SER A 39 14.88 7.53 -3.78
CA SER A 39 14.95 6.63 -4.94
C SER A 39 15.82 7.17 -6.07
N ALA A 40 16.08 8.49 -6.12
CA ALA A 40 17.00 9.12 -7.08
C ALA A 40 18.45 8.63 -6.98
N TYR A 41 18.85 8.09 -5.83
CA TYR A 41 20.22 7.62 -5.59
C TYR A 41 20.41 6.13 -5.87
N SER A 42 19.39 5.44 -6.40
CA SER A 42 19.43 3.97 -6.57
C SER A 42 20.33 3.47 -7.70
N MET A 43 20.70 4.32 -8.68
CA MET A 43 21.53 3.94 -9.83
C MET A 43 21.10 2.59 -10.45
N GLY A 44 19.79 2.41 -10.66
CA GLY A 44 19.20 1.12 -10.97
C GLY A 44 19.34 0.71 -12.43
N TYR A 45 20.38 -0.05 -12.78
CA TYR A 45 20.61 -0.67 -14.11
C TYR A 45 19.63 -1.81 -14.50
N ARG A 46 18.40 -1.85 -13.96
CA ARG A 46 17.47 -2.96 -14.24
C ARG A 46 16.58 -2.68 -15.46
N THR A 47 17.01 -3.23 -16.60
CA THR A 47 16.30 -3.34 -17.89
C THR A 47 15.29 -4.49 -17.92
N VAL A 48 14.58 -4.77 -16.82
CA VAL A 48 13.48 -5.76 -16.87
C VAL A 48 12.25 -5.05 -17.43
N ALA A 49 11.74 -5.52 -18.56
CA ALA A 49 10.53 -4.99 -19.19
C ALA A 49 9.33 -5.10 -18.23
N GLY A 50 8.82 -3.97 -17.77
CA GLY A 50 7.64 -3.84 -16.91
C GLY A 50 7.09 -2.43 -16.99
N GLU A 51 5.86 -2.20 -16.52
CA GLU A 51 5.24 -0.86 -16.57
C GLU A 51 6.03 0.20 -15.77
N VAL A 52 6.86 -0.22 -14.83
CA VAL A 52 7.74 0.64 -14.03
C VAL A 52 9.18 0.14 -14.14
N THR A 53 10.05 0.97 -14.70
CA THR A 53 11.45 0.64 -15.01
C THR A 53 12.43 1.55 -14.25
N GLY A 54 13.69 1.11 -14.12
CA GLY A 54 14.76 1.89 -13.48
C GLY A 54 14.46 2.27 -12.04
N ASP A 55 14.75 3.53 -11.67
CA ASP A 55 14.60 4.04 -10.30
C ASP A 55 13.14 4.16 -9.85
N ASN A 56 12.19 4.33 -10.78
CA ASN A 56 10.76 4.33 -10.46
C ASN A 56 10.29 2.98 -9.91
N LYS A 57 10.95 1.87 -10.27
CA LYS A 57 10.64 0.56 -9.71
C LYS A 57 11.01 0.49 -8.23
N LEU A 58 12.18 1.03 -7.87
CA LEU A 58 12.57 1.11 -6.46
C LEU A 58 11.61 2.03 -5.69
N LEU A 59 11.21 3.16 -6.26
CA LEU A 59 10.19 4.03 -5.66
C LEU A 59 8.88 3.26 -5.40
N PHE A 60 8.44 2.44 -6.35
CA PHE A 60 7.26 1.60 -6.17
C PHE A 60 7.44 0.57 -5.05
N ASP A 61 8.54 -0.17 -5.03
CA ASP A 61 8.78 -1.23 -4.02
C ASP A 61 8.91 -0.65 -2.59
N VAL A 62 9.65 0.46 -2.44
CA VAL A 62 9.80 1.17 -1.15
C VAL A 62 8.50 1.85 -0.73
N GLY A 63 7.78 2.45 -1.68
CA GLY A 63 6.49 3.06 -1.44
C GLY A 63 5.43 2.05 -0.98
N MET A 64 5.33 0.91 -1.65
CA MET A 64 4.45 -0.20 -1.24
C MET A 64 4.82 -0.71 0.17
N SER A 65 6.11 -0.87 0.46
CA SER A 65 6.60 -1.25 1.80
C SER A 65 6.21 -0.23 2.88
N THR A 66 6.28 1.07 2.54
CA THR A 66 5.86 2.17 3.43
C THR A 66 4.37 2.09 3.74
N VAL A 67 3.53 1.88 2.72
CA VAL A 67 2.07 1.69 2.88
C VAL A 67 1.77 0.48 3.76
N PHE A 68 2.49 -0.63 3.57
CA PHE A 68 2.33 -1.84 4.39
C PHE A 68 2.66 -1.59 5.86
N LEU A 69 3.82 -0.99 6.14
CA LEU A 69 4.26 -0.73 7.51
C LEU A 69 3.31 0.23 8.23
N CYS A 70 2.93 1.33 7.57
CA CYS A 70 1.95 2.28 8.11
C CYS A 70 0.57 1.64 8.28
N GLY A 71 0.12 0.83 7.32
CA GLY A 71 -1.15 0.11 7.37
C GLY A 71 -1.23 -0.90 8.51
N ILE A 72 -0.14 -1.61 8.81
CA ILE A 72 -0.05 -2.51 9.98
C ILE A 72 -0.21 -1.74 11.27
N LEU A 73 0.46 -0.59 11.40
CA LEU A 73 0.32 0.27 12.58
C LEU A 73 -1.13 0.72 12.72
N VAL A 74 -1.74 1.29 11.66
CA VAL A 74 -3.15 1.71 11.67
C VAL A 74 -4.07 0.56 12.12
N ALA A 75 -3.92 -0.63 11.52
CA ALA A 75 -4.73 -1.79 11.84
C ALA A 75 -4.58 -2.20 13.32
N ALA A 76 -3.36 -2.26 13.85
CA ALA A 76 -3.10 -2.63 15.24
C ALA A 76 -3.62 -1.58 16.24
N PHE A 77 -3.36 -0.29 16.00
CA PHE A 77 -3.82 0.79 16.85
C PHE A 77 -5.35 0.86 16.91
N ILE A 78 -6.02 0.81 15.76
CA ILE A 78 -7.50 0.84 15.71
C ILE A 78 -8.07 -0.40 16.40
N ALA A 79 -7.57 -1.59 16.07
CA ALA A 79 -8.07 -2.84 16.64
C ALA A 79 -7.97 -2.85 18.17
N THR A 80 -6.81 -2.49 18.73
CA THR A 80 -6.64 -2.41 20.18
C THR A 80 -7.54 -1.34 20.81
N ALA A 81 -7.64 -0.16 20.20
CA ALA A 81 -8.42 0.92 20.78
C ALA A 81 -9.94 0.66 20.76
N ILE A 82 -10.46 -0.08 19.77
CA ILE A 82 -11.89 -0.43 19.68
C ILE A 82 -12.24 -1.69 20.48
N VAL A 83 -11.32 -2.66 20.56
CA VAL A 83 -11.59 -3.96 21.21
C VAL A 83 -11.04 -3.98 22.63
N SER A 84 -9.73 -3.79 22.78
CA SER A 84 -9.02 -3.98 24.05
C SER A 84 -9.44 -2.94 25.11
N ARG A 85 -9.55 -1.66 24.74
CA ARG A 85 -9.98 -0.59 25.68
C ARG A 85 -11.37 -0.83 26.25
N GLU A 86 -12.31 -1.34 25.46
CA GLU A 86 -13.64 -1.64 25.98
C GLU A 86 -13.64 -2.83 26.94
N ILE A 87 -12.79 -3.83 26.68
CA ILE A 87 -12.63 -5.00 27.57
C ILE A 87 -12.04 -4.54 28.90
N GLU A 88 -10.99 -3.71 28.87
CA GLU A 88 -10.32 -3.17 30.06
C GLU A 88 -11.22 -2.25 30.88
N ASN A 89 -11.97 -1.35 30.20
CA ASN A 89 -12.91 -0.45 30.86
C ASN A 89 -14.22 -1.13 31.31
N LYS A 90 -14.35 -2.44 31.12
CA LYS A 90 -15.55 -3.24 31.44
C LYS A 90 -16.82 -2.75 30.73
N THR A 91 -16.71 -1.87 29.73
CA THR A 91 -17.85 -1.30 29.01
C THR A 91 -18.49 -2.32 28.06
N VAL A 92 -17.76 -3.37 27.64
CA VAL A 92 -18.33 -4.51 26.89
C VAL A 92 -19.51 -5.13 27.64
N LEU A 93 -19.46 -5.20 28.98
CA LEU A 93 -20.51 -5.84 29.79
C LEU A 93 -21.86 -5.10 29.68
N THR A 94 -21.83 -3.77 29.48
CA THR A 94 -23.04 -2.94 29.31
C THR A 94 -23.70 -3.07 27.93
N VAL A 95 -22.94 -3.49 26.91
CA VAL A 95 -23.48 -3.76 25.57
C VAL A 95 -24.07 -5.17 25.50
N VAL A 96 -23.48 -6.12 26.23
CA VAL A 96 -23.93 -7.52 26.34
C VAL A 96 -25.25 -7.67 27.10
N SER A 97 -25.66 -6.67 27.90
CA SER A 97 -26.98 -6.63 28.54
C SER A 97 -28.16 -6.38 27.57
N LYS A 98 -27.89 -6.04 26.30
CA LYS A 98 -28.89 -6.06 25.21
C LYS A 98 -28.94 -7.46 24.59
N PRO A 99 -30.08 -7.93 24.03
CA PRO A 99 -30.25 -9.29 23.52
C PRO A 99 -29.47 -9.52 22.20
N ILE A 100 -28.15 -9.40 22.24
CA ILE A 100 -27.24 -9.50 21.11
C ILE A 100 -26.14 -10.50 21.49
N GLY A 101 -25.97 -11.55 20.69
CA GLY A 101 -24.96 -12.58 20.96
C GLY A 101 -23.53 -12.01 20.92
N ARG A 102 -22.64 -12.51 21.80
CA ARG A 102 -21.25 -12.03 21.93
C ARG A 102 -20.48 -12.05 20.61
N SER A 103 -20.67 -13.08 19.78
CA SER A 103 -20.01 -13.20 18.47
C SER A 103 -20.43 -12.09 17.50
N TRP A 104 -21.68 -11.65 17.54
CA TRP A 104 -22.18 -10.58 16.67
C TRP A 104 -21.53 -9.22 16.97
N VAL A 105 -21.20 -8.96 18.23
CA VAL A 105 -20.49 -7.73 18.63
C VAL A 105 -19.07 -7.72 18.07
N VAL A 106 -18.34 -8.84 18.19
CA VAL A 106 -16.97 -8.95 17.67
C VAL A 106 -16.94 -8.84 16.15
N VAL A 107 -17.85 -9.53 15.45
CA VAL A 107 -17.96 -9.47 13.99
C VAL A 107 -18.31 -8.06 13.53
N GLY A 108 -19.25 -7.39 14.19
CA GLY A 108 -19.59 -5.99 13.87
C GLY A 108 -18.41 -5.05 14.04
N LYS A 109 -17.66 -5.19 15.13
CA LYS A 109 -16.44 -4.39 15.35
C LYS A 109 -15.36 -4.66 14.31
N PHE A 110 -15.13 -5.93 13.96
CA PHE A 110 -14.21 -6.28 12.89
C PHE A 110 -14.55 -5.56 11.59
N PHE A 111 -15.82 -5.56 11.16
CA PHE A 111 -16.24 -4.84 9.95
C PHE A 111 -16.02 -3.32 10.06
N GLY A 112 -16.24 -2.73 11.23
CA GLY A 112 -15.97 -1.31 11.47
C GLY A 112 -14.48 -0.96 11.40
N VAL A 113 -13.64 -1.76 12.04
CA VAL A 113 -12.17 -1.62 12.02
C VAL A 113 -11.64 -1.84 10.60
N MET A 114 -12.10 -2.89 9.92
CA MET A 114 -11.76 -3.18 8.52
C MET A 114 -12.11 -2.02 7.59
N GLY A 115 -13.30 -1.43 7.74
CA GLY A 115 -13.69 -0.27 6.94
C GLY A 115 -12.78 0.94 7.18
N ALA A 116 -12.40 1.21 8.43
CA ALA A 116 -11.52 2.32 8.76
C ALA A 116 -10.09 2.10 8.24
N THR A 117 -9.55 0.88 8.38
CA THR A 117 -8.24 0.53 7.80
C THR A 117 -8.28 0.59 6.28
N LEU A 118 -9.35 0.14 5.64
CA LEU A 118 -9.51 0.21 4.17
C LEU A 118 -9.52 1.65 3.67
N LEU A 119 -10.24 2.55 4.36
CA LEU A 119 -10.22 3.98 4.01
C LEU A 119 -8.81 4.57 4.17
N ALA A 120 -8.13 4.27 5.27
CA ALA A 120 -6.76 4.74 5.51
C ALA A 120 -5.78 4.21 4.45
N SER A 121 -5.82 2.91 4.14
CA SER A 121 -4.94 2.30 3.16
C SER A 121 -5.22 2.78 1.74
N ALA A 122 -6.49 3.01 1.37
CA ALA A 122 -6.85 3.60 0.10
C ALA A 122 -6.25 5.00 -0.08
N VAL A 123 -6.30 5.86 0.96
CA VAL A 123 -5.66 7.19 0.92
C VAL A 123 -4.14 7.06 0.75
N MET A 124 -3.49 6.19 1.52
CA MET A 124 -2.04 5.98 1.43
C MET A 124 -1.61 5.43 0.05
N VAL A 125 -2.41 4.56 -0.56
CA VAL A 125 -2.20 4.10 -1.93
C VAL A 125 -2.33 5.24 -2.94
N VAL A 126 -3.30 6.14 -2.78
CA VAL A 126 -3.42 7.30 -3.67
C VAL A 126 -2.21 8.23 -3.53
N PHE A 127 -1.67 8.42 -2.32
CA PHE A 127 -0.41 9.15 -2.14
C PHE A 127 0.77 8.48 -2.84
N LEU A 128 0.86 7.15 -2.81
CA LEU A 128 1.83 6.38 -3.57
C LEU A 128 1.67 6.61 -5.08
N LEU A 129 0.44 6.56 -5.61
CA LEU A 129 0.17 6.80 -7.03
C LEU A 129 0.55 8.22 -7.46
N LEU A 130 0.28 9.23 -6.62
CA LEU A 130 0.72 10.61 -6.86
C LEU A 130 2.25 10.72 -6.89
N ALA A 131 2.95 10.03 -5.99
CA ALA A 131 4.41 10.06 -6.00
C ALA A 131 5.04 9.30 -7.17
N LEU A 132 4.41 8.20 -7.63
CA LEU A 132 4.81 7.53 -8.87
C LEU A 132 4.56 8.42 -10.09
N ARG A 133 3.48 9.22 -10.08
CA ARG A 133 3.19 10.22 -11.11
C ARG A 133 4.22 11.35 -11.11
N HIS A 134 4.68 11.75 -9.93
CA HIS A 134 5.77 12.72 -9.81
C HIS A 134 7.07 12.21 -10.44
N GLY A 135 7.32 10.91 -10.33
CA GLY A 135 8.53 10.27 -10.84
C GLY A 135 9.78 10.64 -10.04
N VAL A 136 10.84 9.86 -10.21
CA VAL A 136 12.15 10.14 -9.62
C VAL A 136 12.92 11.10 -10.54
N LEU A 137 13.48 12.18 -9.98
CA LEU A 137 14.37 13.08 -10.71
C LEU A 137 15.76 12.42 -10.79
N MET A 138 16.16 11.99 -11.98
CA MET A 138 17.43 11.27 -12.20
C MET A 138 18.56 12.25 -12.55
N ASN A 139 18.24 13.37 -13.21
CA ASN A 139 19.19 14.39 -13.63
C ASN A 139 18.88 15.76 -13.02
N ALA A 140 19.91 16.59 -12.82
CA ALA A 140 19.76 17.97 -12.36
C ALA A 140 19.00 18.89 -13.35
N GLY A 141 18.76 18.41 -14.58
CA GLY A 141 17.94 19.09 -15.60
C GLY A 141 16.52 18.54 -15.73
N ASP A 142 16.14 17.52 -14.95
CA ASP A 142 14.77 16.99 -15.00
C ASP A 142 13.81 17.99 -14.35
N ASN A 143 12.75 18.32 -15.07
CA ASN A 143 11.75 19.25 -14.56
C ASN A 143 10.90 18.59 -13.48
N LEU A 144 10.77 19.30 -12.35
CA LEU A 144 9.86 18.93 -11.28
C LEU A 144 8.44 18.89 -11.85
N HIS A 145 7.72 17.77 -11.69
CA HIS A 145 6.30 17.72 -12.09
C HIS A 145 5.47 18.62 -11.18
N GLN A 146 5.40 19.91 -11.53
CA GLN A 146 4.78 20.96 -10.75
C GLN A 146 3.30 20.70 -10.47
N PRO A 147 2.48 20.25 -11.46
CA PRO A 147 1.05 20.01 -11.23
C PRO A 147 0.81 19.00 -10.11
N VAL A 148 1.62 17.93 -10.04
CA VAL A 148 1.47 16.87 -9.04
C VAL A 148 1.71 17.40 -7.62
N ILE A 149 2.73 18.23 -7.44
CA ILE A 149 3.05 18.83 -6.14
C ILE A 149 1.97 19.84 -5.74
N PHE A 150 1.62 20.78 -6.62
CA PHE A 150 0.64 21.80 -6.31
C PHE A 150 -0.76 21.22 -6.04
N ILE A 151 -1.22 20.30 -6.89
CA ILE A 151 -2.54 19.67 -6.76
C ILE A 151 -2.55 18.66 -5.60
N GLY A 152 -1.49 17.86 -5.45
CA GLY A 152 -1.36 16.88 -4.37
C GLY A 152 -1.28 17.54 -2.99
N VAL A 153 -0.31 18.43 -2.78
CA VAL A 153 -0.17 19.18 -1.51
C VAL A 153 -1.39 20.08 -1.27
N GLY A 154 -1.88 20.73 -2.33
CA GLY A 154 -3.10 21.55 -2.28
C GLY A 154 -4.31 20.77 -1.79
N SER A 155 -4.48 19.51 -2.23
CA SER A 155 -5.58 18.65 -1.76
C SER A 155 -5.48 18.34 -0.26
N ILE A 156 -4.28 18.05 0.26
CA ILE A 156 -4.06 17.77 1.68
C ILE A 156 -4.34 19.03 2.51
N VAL A 157 -3.81 20.18 2.08
CA VAL A 157 -4.04 21.47 2.76
C VAL A 157 -5.53 21.82 2.75
N ALA A 158 -6.23 21.61 1.63
CA ALA A 158 -7.66 21.82 1.52
C ALA A 158 -8.45 20.91 2.47
N CYS A 159 -8.09 19.63 2.60
CA CYS A 159 -8.70 18.72 3.57
C CYS A 159 -8.48 19.19 5.01
N LEU A 160 -7.27 19.61 5.36
CA LEU A 160 -6.95 20.12 6.70
C LEU A 160 -7.71 21.41 7.01
N ALA A 161 -7.78 22.34 6.04
CA ALA A 161 -8.53 23.58 6.17
C ALA A 161 -10.04 23.31 6.33
N LEU A 162 -10.60 22.39 5.53
CA LEU A 162 -12.00 21.95 5.66
C LEU A 162 -12.25 21.29 7.02
N GLY A 163 -11.32 20.45 7.48
CA GLY A 163 -11.37 19.83 8.80
C GLY A 163 -11.36 20.86 9.92
N ALA A 164 -10.47 21.85 9.85
CA ALA A 164 -10.38 22.93 10.82
C ALA A 164 -11.64 23.82 10.82
N PHE A 165 -12.12 24.19 9.63
CA PHE A 165 -13.33 24.98 9.47
C PHE A 165 -14.57 24.25 10.01
N THR A 166 -14.76 22.98 9.65
CA THR A 166 -15.91 22.19 10.13
C THR A 166 -15.83 21.89 11.62
N ASN A 167 -14.61 21.74 12.16
CA ASN A 167 -14.41 21.62 13.60
C ASN A 167 -14.78 22.91 14.33
N TYR A 168 -14.37 24.07 13.82
CA TYR A 168 -14.69 25.38 14.41
C TYR A 168 -16.18 25.74 14.28
N ALA A 169 -16.77 25.59 13.09
CA ALA A 169 -18.13 26.05 12.81
C ALA A 169 -19.22 25.10 13.32
N TYR A 170 -19.00 23.78 13.24
CA TYR A 170 -20.03 22.77 13.54
C TYR A 170 -19.67 21.84 14.71
N GLY A 171 -18.47 21.99 15.31
CA GLY A 171 -18.02 21.13 16.41
C GLY A 171 -17.75 19.67 15.98
N TRP A 172 -17.58 19.41 14.68
CA TRP A 172 -17.35 18.06 14.18
C TRP A 172 -15.95 17.53 14.54
N PRO A 173 -15.76 16.21 14.74
CA PRO A 173 -14.44 15.67 15.07
C PRO A 173 -13.44 15.85 13.91
N PHE A 174 -12.35 16.58 14.16
CA PHE A 174 -11.33 16.94 13.16
C PHE A 174 -10.75 15.72 12.42
N SER A 175 -10.30 14.69 13.14
CA SER A 175 -9.70 13.49 12.52
C SER A 175 -10.67 12.80 11.55
N GLN A 176 -11.93 12.67 11.97
CA GLN A 176 -12.97 12.00 11.18
C GLN A 176 -13.28 12.79 9.90
N THR A 177 -13.44 14.11 9.99
CA THR A 177 -13.77 14.94 8.83
C THR A 177 -12.63 14.97 7.82
N VAL A 178 -11.38 15.12 8.29
CA VAL A 178 -10.19 15.11 7.42
C VAL A 178 -10.01 13.77 6.72
N LEU A 179 -10.09 12.64 7.43
CA LEU A 179 -9.91 11.30 6.84
C LEU A 179 -10.98 11.00 5.78
N ILE A 180 -12.24 11.33 6.05
CA ILE A 180 -13.33 11.11 5.08
C ILE A 180 -13.16 12.03 3.86
N ALA A 181 -12.72 13.27 4.04
CA ALA A 181 -12.49 14.20 2.94
C ALA A 181 -11.24 13.85 2.12
N LEU A 182 -10.21 13.27 2.75
CA LEU A 182 -8.94 12.93 2.12
C LEU A 182 -9.11 11.95 0.96
N LEU A 183 -9.93 10.91 1.11
CA LEU A 183 -10.11 9.91 0.05
C LEU A 183 -10.62 10.50 -1.28
N PRO A 184 -11.79 11.19 -1.34
CA PRO A 184 -12.28 11.75 -2.58
C PRO A 184 -11.40 12.89 -3.11
N LEU A 185 -10.85 13.74 -2.25
CA LEU A 185 -9.99 14.85 -2.70
C LEU A 185 -8.65 14.36 -3.23
N ALA A 186 -8.01 13.38 -2.56
CA ALA A 186 -6.77 12.79 -3.05
C ALA A 186 -7.02 12.01 -4.36
N ALA A 187 -8.11 11.24 -4.45
CA ALA A 187 -8.45 10.52 -5.67
C ALA A 187 -8.71 11.49 -6.84
N LEU A 188 -9.45 12.58 -6.58
CA LEU A 188 -9.67 13.64 -7.56
C LEU A 188 -8.36 14.31 -7.95
N SER A 189 -7.47 14.57 -6.98
CA SER A 189 -6.14 15.14 -7.24
C SER A 189 -5.34 14.27 -8.21
N PHE A 190 -5.36 12.94 -8.02
CA PHE A 190 -4.71 12.00 -8.92
C PHE A 190 -5.32 12.04 -10.33
N LEU A 191 -6.66 11.99 -10.44
CA LEU A 191 -7.35 12.06 -11.72
C LEU A 191 -7.08 13.37 -12.48
N VAL A 192 -7.07 14.50 -11.76
CA VAL A 192 -6.77 15.81 -12.35
C VAL A 192 -5.32 15.90 -12.81
N THR A 193 -4.38 15.19 -12.18
CA THR A 193 -2.96 15.18 -12.60
C THR A 193 -2.65 14.29 -13.80
N LEU A 194 -3.57 13.41 -14.23
CA LEU A 194 -3.37 12.52 -15.39
C LEU A 194 -3.17 13.26 -16.73
N PRO A 195 -3.96 14.30 -17.07
CA PRO A 195 -3.77 15.03 -18.33
C PRO A 195 -2.60 16.01 -18.33
N PHE A 196 -1.95 16.30 -17.19
CA PHE A 196 -0.88 17.29 -17.11
C PHE A 196 0.51 16.62 -17.05
N GLY A 197 1.41 17.04 -17.94
CA GLY A 197 2.84 16.75 -17.93
C GLY A 197 3.62 17.59 -16.92
N PRO A 198 4.97 17.56 -16.93
CA PRO A 198 5.81 18.23 -15.95
C PRO A 198 5.62 19.75 -15.86
N GLU A 199 5.45 20.41 -17.01
CA GLU A 199 5.31 21.87 -17.16
C GLU A 199 3.88 22.32 -17.51
N TRP A 200 2.86 21.62 -17.00
CA TRP A 200 1.44 21.89 -17.34
C TRP A 200 1.07 21.65 -18.81
N GLU A 201 1.90 20.93 -19.55
CA GLU A 201 1.59 20.50 -20.92
C GLU A 201 0.51 19.42 -20.91
N LEU A 202 -0.34 19.39 -21.94
CA LEU A 202 -1.42 18.41 -22.02
C LEU A 202 -0.93 17.12 -22.68
N GLU A 203 -0.94 16.03 -21.91
CA GLU A 203 -0.59 14.68 -22.37
C GLU A 203 -1.83 13.79 -22.44
N PRO A 204 -1.88 12.83 -23.38
CA PRO A 204 -2.96 11.85 -23.43
C PRO A 204 -3.00 11.00 -22.13
N PRO A 205 -4.14 10.94 -21.43
CA PRO A 205 -4.24 10.23 -20.14
C PRO A 205 -3.93 8.72 -20.21
N THR A 206 -4.02 8.13 -21.40
CA THR A 206 -3.87 6.68 -21.64
C THR A 206 -2.43 6.20 -21.51
N GLU A 207 -1.44 7.04 -21.81
CA GLU A 207 -0.02 6.66 -21.67
C GLU A 207 0.42 6.67 -20.20
N ASN A 208 -0.30 7.42 -19.37
CA ASN A 208 0.03 7.70 -17.98
C ASN A 208 -0.68 6.76 -16.99
N PHE A 209 -1.66 6.00 -17.46
CA PHE A 209 -2.37 5.02 -16.66
C PHE A 209 -1.67 3.66 -16.74
N LYS A 210 -1.21 3.14 -15.59
CA LYS A 210 -0.47 1.87 -15.46
C LYS A 210 -1.33 0.81 -14.74
N PRO A 211 -2.07 -0.04 -15.47
CA PRO A 211 -2.99 -1.01 -14.87
C PRO A 211 -2.33 -2.02 -13.92
N GLU A 212 -1.11 -2.48 -14.21
CA GLU A 212 -0.42 -3.46 -13.35
C GLU A 212 -0.06 -2.87 -11.99
N VAL A 213 0.31 -1.58 -11.94
CA VAL A 213 0.54 -0.85 -10.69
C VAL A 213 -0.72 -0.82 -9.82
N ILE A 214 -1.88 -0.55 -10.43
CA ILE A 214 -3.16 -0.50 -9.71
C ILE A 214 -3.54 -1.89 -9.19
N LYS A 215 -3.35 -2.95 -9.98
CA LYS A 215 -3.58 -4.33 -9.52
C LYS A 215 -2.71 -4.67 -8.32
N ALA A 216 -1.44 -4.30 -8.35
CA ALA A 216 -0.52 -4.50 -7.22
C ALA A 216 -0.97 -3.71 -5.97
N CYS A 217 -1.37 -2.45 -6.13
CA CYS A 217 -1.92 -1.66 -5.04
C CYS A 217 -3.20 -2.27 -4.45
N LEU A 218 -4.12 -2.77 -5.28
CA LEU A 218 -5.34 -3.46 -4.82
C LEU A 218 -5.00 -4.75 -4.05
N ALA A 219 -4.01 -5.52 -4.51
CA ALA A 219 -3.52 -6.71 -3.81
C ALA A 219 -2.95 -6.35 -2.42
N SER A 220 -2.24 -5.22 -2.29
CA SER A 220 -1.73 -4.77 -1.00
C SER A 220 -2.81 -4.40 0.01
N ILE A 221 -3.91 -3.81 -0.46
CA ILE A 221 -5.08 -3.53 0.38
C ILE A 221 -5.69 -4.85 0.88
N GLY A 222 -5.78 -5.87 0.02
CA GLY A 222 -6.22 -7.22 0.41
C GLY A 222 -5.37 -7.81 1.54
N ALA A 223 -4.05 -7.70 1.44
CA ALA A 223 -3.13 -8.17 2.47
C ALA A 223 -3.28 -7.38 3.79
N LEU A 224 -3.51 -6.06 3.74
CA LEU A 224 -3.80 -5.25 4.93
C LEU A 224 -5.13 -5.62 5.61
N ILE A 225 -6.14 -6.06 4.85
CA ILE A 225 -7.40 -6.57 5.42
C ILE A 225 -7.14 -7.87 6.21
N VAL A 226 -6.31 -8.77 5.68
CA VAL A 226 -5.90 -9.99 6.40
C VAL A 226 -5.17 -9.64 7.69
N LEU A 227 -4.22 -8.70 7.65
CA LEU A 227 -3.52 -8.23 8.84
C LEU A 227 -4.44 -7.52 9.84
N THR A 228 -5.50 -6.87 9.37
CA THR A 228 -6.54 -6.28 10.23
C THR A 228 -7.36 -7.36 10.94
N ALA A 229 -7.65 -8.48 10.29
CA ALA A 229 -8.30 -9.62 10.93
C ALA A 229 -7.41 -10.21 12.04
N VAL A 230 -6.11 -10.37 11.76
CA VAL A 230 -5.11 -10.83 12.75
C VAL A 230 -5.02 -9.85 13.92
N ALA A 231 -4.93 -8.54 13.64
CA ALA A 231 -4.86 -7.49 14.66
C ALA A 231 -6.10 -7.51 15.56
N THR A 232 -7.29 -7.60 14.95
CA THR A 232 -8.56 -7.66 15.67
C THR A 232 -8.62 -8.90 16.56
N ALA A 233 -8.22 -10.07 16.05
CA ALA A 233 -8.18 -11.30 16.84
C ALA A 233 -7.20 -11.21 18.02
N ALA A 234 -5.97 -10.74 17.79
CA ALA A 234 -4.96 -10.57 18.83
C ALA A 234 -5.40 -9.58 19.93
N SER A 235 -6.03 -8.48 19.54
CA SER A 235 -6.50 -7.43 20.45
C SER A 235 -7.62 -7.86 21.42
N THR A 236 -8.25 -9.02 21.20
CA THR A 236 -9.27 -9.57 22.13
C THR A 236 -8.68 -10.04 23.45
N ARG A 237 -7.39 -10.40 23.48
CA ARG A 237 -6.73 -10.98 24.66
C ARG A 237 -5.45 -10.26 25.05
N LEU A 238 -4.87 -9.51 24.13
CA LEU A 238 -3.55 -8.90 24.29
C LEU A 238 -3.66 -7.39 24.27
N GLY A 239 -2.71 -6.74 24.94
CA GLY A 239 -2.54 -5.30 24.89
C GLY A 239 -1.99 -4.80 23.55
N GLN A 240 -1.82 -3.49 23.44
CA GLN A 240 -1.41 -2.81 22.20
C GLN A 240 -0.06 -3.29 21.67
N VAL A 241 0.95 -3.34 22.55
CA VAL A 241 2.33 -3.69 22.17
C VAL A 241 2.39 -5.11 21.61
N MET A 242 1.74 -6.06 22.28
CA MET A 242 1.69 -7.45 21.84
C MET A 242 0.92 -7.63 20.53
N THR A 243 -0.15 -6.85 20.32
CA THR A 243 -0.91 -6.85 19.06
C THR A 243 -0.01 -6.41 17.90
N ILE A 244 0.75 -5.32 18.07
CA ILE A 244 1.71 -4.85 17.06
C ILE A 244 2.77 -5.91 16.77
N MET A 245 3.34 -6.54 17.80
CA MET A 245 4.37 -7.58 17.64
C MET A 245 3.86 -8.79 16.87
N ILE A 246 2.61 -9.22 17.12
CA ILE A 246 1.99 -10.32 16.37
C ILE A 246 1.75 -9.93 14.92
N CYS A 247 1.21 -8.74 14.66
CA CYS A 247 1.00 -8.27 13.28
C CYS A 247 2.32 -8.17 12.51
N LEU A 248 3.38 -7.66 13.14
CA LEU A 248 4.71 -7.59 12.54
C LEU A 248 5.29 -8.98 12.30
N GLY A 249 5.14 -9.91 13.25
CA GLY A 249 5.57 -11.30 13.07
C GLY A 249 4.85 -12.00 11.92
N VAL A 250 3.53 -11.84 11.82
CA VAL A 250 2.73 -12.38 10.69
C VAL A 250 3.13 -11.73 9.36
N PHE A 251 3.40 -10.42 9.35
CA PHE A 251 3.88 -9.72 8.16
C PHE A 251 5.24 -10.26 7.69
N VAL A 252 6.22 -10.40 8.59
CA VAL A 252 7.54 -10.94 8.27
C VAL A 252 7.45 -12.39 7.77
N LEU A 253 6.63 -13.22 8.43
CA LEU A 253 6.37 -14.58 7.95
C LEU A 253 5.71 -14.59 6.56
N GLY A 254 4.82 -13.63 6.29
CA GLY A 254 4.22 -13.42 4.98
C GLY A 254 5.26 -13.08 3.91
N LEU A 255 6.21 -12.19 4.20
CA LEU A 255 7.31 -11.87 3.27
C LEU A 255 8.22 -13.07 2.99
N LEU A 256 8.37 -13.97 3.95
CA LEU A 256 9.16 -15.19 3.81
C LEU A 256 8.36 -16.38 3.24
N SER A 257 7.06 -16.19 2.93
CA SER A 257 6.18 -17.27 2.49
C SER A 257 6.68 -17.97 1.23
N ASP A 258 7.19 -17.21 0.24
CA ASP A 258 7.72 -17.80 -0.99
C ASP A 258 8.97 -18.65 -0.74
N HIS A 259 9.81 -18.25 0.20
CA HIS A 259 10.99 -19.01 0.59
C HIS A 259 10.62 -20.34 1.27
N PHE A 260 9.67 -20.31 2.21
CA PHE A 260 9.29 -21.50 2.98
C PHE A 260 8.32 -22.43 2.22
N ILE A 261 7.31 -21.86 1.56
CA ILE A 261 6.21 -22.58 0.92
C ILE A 261 6.39 -22.62 -0.60
N GLY A 262 6.74 -21.48 -1.22
CA GLY A 262 6.85 -21.33 -2.67
C GLY A 262 7.83 -22.32 -3.31
N ARG A 263 8.97 -22.60 -2.66
CA ARG A 263 9.94 -23.61 -3.12
C ARG A 263 9.35 -25.02 -3.31
N HIS A 264 8.26 -25.36 -2.63
CA HIS A 264 7.59 -26.65 -2.75
C HIS A 264 6.47 -26.64 -3.80
N ALA A 265 6.03 -25.45 -4.25
CA ALA A 265 4.96 -25.29 -5.24
C ALA A 265 5.49 -25.27 -6.68
N PHE A 266 6.73 -24.78 -6.90
CA PHE A 266 7.34 -24.79 -8.23
C PHE A 266 7.83 -26.18 -8.62
N ARG A 267 7.00 -26.93 -9.35
CA ARG A 267 7.47 -28.07 -10.16
C ARG A 267 8.01 -27.53 -11.48
N ASN A 268 9.30 -27.21 -11.51
CA ASN A 268 9.98 -26.88 -12.77
C ASN A 268 10.01 -28.13 -13.66
N THR A 269 9.25 -28.13 -14.75
CA THR A 269 9.40 -29.12 -15.82
C THR A 269 10.62 -28.73 -16.65
N PRO A 270 11.71 -29.51 -16.66
CA PRO A 270 12.87 -29.18 -17.49
C PRO A 270 12.47 -29.27 -18.97
N ILE A 271 12.54 -28.17 -19.70
CA ILE A 271 12.16 -28.09 -21.12
C ILE A 271 13.34 -28.47 -22.03
N GLY A 272 14.58 -28.28 -21.56
CA GLY A 272 15.80 -28.65 -22.27
C GLY A 272 17.05 -28.26 -21.48
N VAL A 273 18.19 -28.82 -21.88
CA VAL A 273 19.53 -28.43 -21.37
C VAL A 273 20.27 -27.72 -22.49
N ILE A 274 21.02 -26.66 -22.17
CA ILE A 274 21.87 -25.98 -23.16
C ILE A 274 23.01 -26.94 -23.53
N GLU A 275 23.03 -27.42 -24.76
CA GLU A 275 24.04 -28.40 -25.22
C GLU A 275 25.30 -27.68 -25.70
N PHE A 276 25.12 -26.61 -26.47
CA PHE A 276 26.19 -25.70 -26.88
C PHE A 276 25.61 -24.35 -27.34
N ALA A 277 26.44 -23.31 -27.28
CA ALA A 277 26.13 -21.98 -27.79
C ALA A 277 27.20 -21.59 -28.82
N LEU A 278 26.76 -21.13 -30.00
CA LEU A 278 27.65 -20.69 -31.08
C LEU A 278 27.48 -19.19 -31.31
N ALA A 279 28.59 -18.48 -31.46
CA ALA A 279 28.60 -17.07 -31.81
C ALA A 279 28.03 -16.88 -33.22
N VAL A 280 27.15 -15.90 -33.41
CA VAL A 280 26.50 -15.63 -34.71
C VAL A 280 27.49 -15.04 -35.72
N LYS A 281 28.58 -14.39 -35.26
CA LYS A 281 29.63 -13.81 -36.11
C LYS A 281 31.04 -14.22 -35.65
N PRO A 282 32.00 -14.41 -36.58
CA PRO A 282 33.39 -14.65 -36.24
C PRO A 282 33.99 -13.43 -35.52
N GLY A 283 34.63 -13.65 -34.37
CA GLY A 283 35.19 -12.61 -33.50
C GLY A 283 34.43 -12.36 -32.19
N MET A 284 33.20 -12.86 -32.07
CA MET A 284 32.35 -12.76 -30.87
C MET A 284 32.45 -14.01 -29.98
N GLU A 285 33.64 -14.59 -29.81
CA GLU A 285 33.77 -15.87 -29.07
C GLU A 285 33.83 -15.69 -27.55
N THR A 286 34.10 -14.48 -27.06
CA THR A 286 34.47 -14.25 -25.65
C THR A 286 33.42 -13.52 -24.80
N PHE A 287 32.21 -13.23 -25.30
CA PHE A 287 31.12 -12.60 -24.53
C PHE A 287 31.52 -11.26 -23.87
N ASN A 288 32.51 -10.56 -24.43
CA ASN A 288 33.16 -9.43 -23.78
C ASN A 288 32.56 -8.08 -24.20
N GLU A 289 31.82 -8.02 -25.31
CA GLU A 289 31.29 -6.76 -25.84
C GLU A 289 29.75 -6.69 -25.76
N PRO A 290 29.17 -5.54 -25.38
CA PRO A 290 27.73 -5.32 -25.44
C PRO A 290 27.23 -5.43 -26.90
N GLY A 291 26.36 -6.41 -27.17
CA GLY A 291 25.82 -6.67 -28.51
C GLY A 291 26.28 -8.00 -29.13
N ASP A 292 27.07 -8.80 -28.41
CA ASP A 292 27.41 -10.17 -28.82
C ASP A 292 26.14 -11.05 -28.87
N GLU A 293 25.87 -11.63 -30.04
CA GLU A 293 24.71 -12.51 -30.28
C GLU A 293 25.16 -13.97 -30.40
N TYR A 294 24.46 -14.85 -29.67
CA TYR A 294 24.72 -16.29 -29.67
C TYR A 294 23.45 -17.07 -29.98
N THR A 295 23.58 -18.07 -30.84
CA THR A 295 22.52 -19.05 -31.08
C THR A 295 22.69 -20.19 -30.08
N ILE A 296 21.68 -20.39 -29.24
CA ILE A 296 21.64 -21.43 -28.22
C ILE A 296 20.93 -22.66 -28.78
N TYR A 297 21.60 -23.81 -28.76
CA TYR A 297 21.01 -25.08 -29.14
C TYR A 297 20.59 -25.83 -27.86
N PHE A 298 19.29 -26.11 -27.76
CA PHE A 298 18.72 -26.87 -26.65
C PHE A 298 18.71 -28.35 -26.98
N GLY A 299 19.34 -29.16 -26.13
CA GLY A 299 19.23 -30.61 -26.14
C GLY A 299 18.02 -31.07 -25.32
N THR A 300 17.62 -32.34 -25.51
CA THR A 300 16.54 -32.94 -24.71
C THR A 300 16.91 -32.96 -23.23
N PRO A 301 15.95 -32.68 -22.33
CA PRO A 301 16.20 -32.71 -20.91
C PRO A 301 16.63 -34.14 -20.51
N LEU A 302 17.74 -34.26 -19.78
CA LEU A 302 18.23 -35.51 -19.20
C LEU A 302 17.20 -36.03 -18.19
N ASN A 303 16.18 -36.74 -18.66
CA ASN A 303 15.32 -37.54 -17.80
C ASN A 303 14.83 -38.78 -18.55
N ASP A 304 15.72 -39.77 -18.63
CA ASP A 304 15.32 -41.18 -18.60
C ASP A 304 16.48 -41.99 -17.98
N ARG A 305 16.56 -41.95 -16.63
CA ARG A 305 17.13 -42.96 -15.72
C ARG A 305 16.92 -42.59 -14.26
#